data_AF-U2Q8E6-F1
#
_entry.id   AF-U2Q8E6-F1
#
_cell.length_a   1.000
_cell.length_b   1.000
_cell.length_c   1.000
_cell.angle_alpha   90.00
_cell.angle_beta   90.00
_cell.angle_gamma   90.00
#
_symmetry.space_group_name_H-M   'P 1'
#
loop_
_entity.id
_entity.type
_entity.pdbx_description
1 polymer ?
#
loop_
_entity_poly.entity_id
_entity_poly.type
_entity_poly.pdbx_seq_one_letter_code
_entity_poly.pdbx_strand_id
1 'polypeptide(L)'
;MYLENLREKIFKKDLGIGETFSAAFDLFKIILKENKLLAFLQYILILAPITSIFLGYFWMAMLALSGYTQLIPIFFLLGFILVIAFVIANNYFIAYFSRKIALKVEGRADKFSTEGILIKSLAMFGISAGLRIILSVLEIFPFIGTFLAFLANIAMIVIFIWALLYFYDIYYIRNFTLSESLDYSLKLSEGNRLKKIIPGIIFVVVAVIGSMIIILPFSSIVRGFSNGIGIFLVVIVISVVICLFFLYSQALQIVIYLNVENNYLENEGKDSKYNFKDKEEISFENNQSLNNFLDENNEK
;
A
#
# COMPACT_ATOMS: atom_id res chain seq x y z
N MET A 1 -11.31 21.63 -14.70
CA MET A 1 -10.29 22.64 -14.32
C MET A 1 -9.22 22.08 -13.37
N TYR A 2 -9.46 21.79 -12.08
CA TYR A 2 -8.38 21.33 -11.18
C TYR A 2 -7.70 20.01 -11.61
N LEU A 3 -8.49 18.99 -11.94
CA LEU A 3 -7.96 17.68 -12.34
C LEU A 3 -7.33 17.69 -13.75
N GLU A 4 -7.84 18.55 -14.62
CA GLU A 4 -7.33 18.73 -15.99
C GLU A 4 -5.96 19.43 -15.98
N ASN A 5 -5.79 20.48 -15.18
CA ASN A 5 -4.49 21.12 -14.97
C ASN A 5 -3.48 20.16 -14.32
N LEU A 6 -3.93 19.34 -13.37
CA LEU A 6 -3.08 18.31 -12.76
C LEU A 6 -2.65 17.26 -13.79
N ARG A 7 -3.59 16.78 -14.61
CA ARG A 7 -3.30 15.85 -15.70
C ARG A 7 -2.30 16.47 -16.66
N GLU A 8 -2.53 17.69 -17.12
CA GLU A 8 -1.59 18.38 -18.02
C GLU A 8 -0.18 18.46 -17.42
N LYS A 9 -0.07 18.78 -16.13
CA LYS A 9 1.21 18.84 -15.41
C LYS A 9 1.91 17.48 -15.31
N ILE A 10 1.19 16.41 -15.02
CA ILE A 10 1.74 15.04 -14.87
C ILE A 10 2.14 14.44 -16.23
N PHE A 11 1.37 14.71 -17.28
CA PHE A 11 1.50 14.04 -18.57
C PHE A 11 2.26 14.83 -19.64
N LYS A 12 2.50 16.15 -19.49
CA LYS A 12 3.26 16.92 -20.50
C LYS A 12 4.73 17.16 -20.16
N LYS A 13 5.14 16.93 -18.92
CA LYS A 13 6.48 17.33 -18.44
C LYS A 13 7.11 16.24 -17.59
N ASP A 14 8.40 15.99 -17.77
CA ASP A 14 9.17 15.22 -16.80
C ASP A 14 9.31 16.02 -15.50
N LEU A 15 8.68 15.53 -14.42
CA LEU A 15 8.55 16.30 -13.20
C LEU A 15 9.86 16.25 -12.40
N GLY A 16 10.41 17.43 -12.11
CA GLY A 16 11.44 17.58 -11.10
C GLY A 16 10.89 17.34 -9.68
N ILE A 17 11.76 17.08 -8.71
CA ILE A 17 11.38 16.72 -7.32
C ILE A 17 10.36 17.70 -6.71
N GLY A 18 10.60 19.01 -6.82
CA GLY A 18 9.68 20.03 -6.28
C GLY A 18 8.33 20.05 -6.99
N GLU A 19 8.32 19.81 -8.30
CA GLU A 19 7.10 19.76 -9.11
C GLU A 19 6.28 18.50 -8.79
N THR A 20 6.95 17.38 -8.51
CA THR A 20 6.34 16.13 -8.05
C THR A 20 5.61 16.33 -6.72
N PHE A 21 6.24 16.94 -5.72
CA PHE A 21 5.58 17.22 -4.44
C PHE A 21 4.42 18.21 -4.58
N SER A 22 4.56 19.20 -5.47
CA SER A 22 3.48 20.15 -5.77
C SER A 22 2.29 19.46 -6.44
N ALA A 23 2.52 18.63 -7.47
CA ALA A 23 1.47 17.86 -8.13
C ALA A 23 0.81 16.84 -7.16
N ALA A 24 1.59 16.20 -6.30
CA ALA A 24 1.07 15.32 -5.25
C ALA A 24 0.18 16.08 -4.25
N PHE A 25 0.54 17.32 -3.90
CA PHE A 25 -0.28 18.17 -3.03
C PHE A 25 -1.59 18.61 -3.69
N ASP A 26 -1.55 18.92 -4.98
CA ASP A 26 -2.75 19.23 -5.75
C ASP A 26 -3.68 18.00 -5.82
N LEU A 27 -3.14 16.80 -6.08
CA LEU A 27 -3.89 15.55 -6.06
C LEU A 27 -4.48 15.26 -4.67
N PHE A 28 -3.69 15.45 -3.61
CA PHE A 28 -4.13 15.29 -2.23
C PHE A 28 -5.32 16.21 -1.88
N LYS A 29 -5.28 17.48 -2.29
CA LYS A 29 -6.43 18.40 -2.12
C LYS A 29 -7.67 17.89 -2.86
N ILE A 30 -7.51 17.40 -4.09
CA ILE A 30 -8.60 16.82 -4.87
C ILE A 30 -9.20 15.60 -4.15
N ILE A 31 -8.36 14.71 -3.60
CA ILE A 31 -8.80 13.55 -2.81
C ILE A 31 -9.65 14.01 -1.62
N LEU A 32 -9.18 14.99 -0.83
CA LEU A 32 -9.92 15.49 0.34
C LEU A 32 -11.24 16.17 -0.04
N LYS A 33 -11.29 16.88 -1.17
CA LYS A 33 -12.48 17.63 -1.60
C LYS A 33 -13.53 16.74 -2.25
N GLU A 34 -13.11 15.89 -3.18
CA GLU A 34 -14.01 15.12 -4.05
C GLU A 34 -14.22 13.67 -3.58
N ASN A 35 -13.26 13.08 -2.87
CA ASN A 35 -13.29 11.68 -2.43
C ASN A 35 -13.34 11.56 -0.90
N LYS A 36 -14.20 12.36 -0.25
CA LYS A 36 -14.36 12.41 1.22
C LYS A 36 -14.59 11.04 1.85
N LEU A 37 -15.40 10.19 1.22
CA LEU A 37 -15.66 8.83 1.69
C LEU A 37 -14.37 7.99 1.74
N LEU A 38 -13.52 8.08 0.71
CA LEU A 38 -12.25 7.33 0.67
C LEU A 38 -11.29 7.85 1.74
N ALA A 39 -11.21 9.17 1.92
CA ALA A 39 -10.43 9.75 3.01
C ALA A 39 -10.93 9.29 4.38
N PHE A 40 -12.25 9.21 4.57
CA PHE A 40 -12.86 8.74 5.82
C PHE A 40 -12.63 7.24 6.06
N LEU A 41 -12.72 6.41 5.02
CA LEU A 41 -12.40 4.98 5.11
C LEU A 41 -10.93 4.75 5.46
N GLN A 42 -10.01 5.50 4.85
CA GLN A 42 -8.59 5.46 5.20
C GLN A 42 -8.36 5.87 6.67
N TYR A 43 -9.11 6.85 7.16
CA TYR A 43 -9.07 7.25 8.58
C TYR A 43 -9.53 6.11 9.51
N ILE A 44 -10.65 5.44 9.20
CA ILE A 44 -11.13 4.29 9.98
C ILE A 44 -10.09 3.17 9.99
N LEU A 45 -9.48 2.86 8.84
CA LEU A 45 -8.43 1.85 8.74
C LEU A 45 -7.18 2.22 9.56
N ILE A 46 -6.92 3.50 9.81
CA ILE A 46 -5.81 3.90 10.68
C ILE A 46 -6.23 3.86 12.16
N LEU A 47 -7.45 4.30 12.46
CA LEU A 47 -7.96 4.35 13.83
C LEU A 47 -8.18 2.95 14.44
N ALA A 48 -8.71 2.01 13.65
CA ALA A 48 -9.05 0.65 14.09
C ALA A 48 -7.88 -0.11 14.74
N PRO A 49 -6.69 -0.25 14.13
CA PRO A 49 -5.57 -0.95 14.76
C PRO A 49 -5.04 -0.22 16.00
N ILE A 50 -5.00 1.11 15.98
CA ILE A 50 -4.52 1.90 17.13
C ILE A 50 -5.45 1.67 18.32
N THR A 51 -6.76 1.81 18.12
CA THR A 51 -7.76 1.55 19.17
C THR A 51 -7.77 0.10 19.62
N SER A 52 -7.59 -0.87 18.71
CA SER A 52 -7.52 -2.29 19.01
C SER A 52 -6.34 -2.66 19.93
N ILE A 53 -5.20 -1.98 19.84
CA ILE A 53 -4.06 -2.21 20.74
C ILE A 53 -4.44 -1.82 22.18
N PHE A 54 -5.05 -0.65 22.37
CA PHE A 54 -5.48 -0.18 23.69
C PHE A 54 -6.58 -1.07 24.28
N LEU A 55 -7.61 -1.38 23.49
CA LEU A 55 -8.69 -2.26 23.90
C LEU A 55 -8.18 -3.67 24.22
N GLY A 56 -7.30 -4.22 23.37
CA GLY A 56 -6.72 -5.55 23.59
C GLY A 56 -5.94 -5.65 24.89
N TYR A 57 -5.10 -4.65 25.20
CA TYR A 57 -4.40 -4.60 26.48
C TYR A 57 -5.35 -4.50 27.68
N PHE A 58 -6.38 -3.65 27.58
CA PHE A 58 -7.39 -3.51 28.62
C PHE A 58 -8.14 -4.82 28.88
N TRP A 59 -8.60 -5.52 27.83
CA TRP A 59 -9.28 -6.80 27.95
C TRP A 59 -8.40 -7.88 28.57
N MET A 60 -7.12 -7.94 28.19
CA MET A 60 -6.15 -8.87 28.77
C MET A 60 -5.95 -8.64 30.26
N ALA A 61 -5.83 -7.36 30.67
CA ALA A 61 -5.69 -6.99 32.07
C ALA A 61 -6.95 -7.35 32.88
N MET A 62 -8.14 -7.07 32.34
CA MET A 62 -9.41 -7.40 33.00
C MET A 62 -9.59 -8.92 33.16
N LEU A 63 -9.30 -9.71 32.12
CA LEU A 63 -9.38 -11.18 32.17
C LEU A 63 -8.46 -11.75 33.26
N ALA A 64 -7.23 -11.24 33.36
CA ALA A 64 -6.28 -11.63 34.38
C ALA A 64 -6.77 -11.28 35.79
N LEU A 65 -7.29 -10.07 36.00
CA LEU A 65 -7.84 -9.62 37.29
C LEU A 65 -9.09 -10.40 37.71
N SER A 66 -9.93 -10.80 36.75
CA SER A 66 -11.14 -11.60 37.00
C SER A 66 -10.89 -13.10 37.17
N GLY A 67 -9.64 -13.57 37.12
CA GLY A 67 -9.30 -14.98 37.27
C GLY A 67 -9.60 -15.86 36.04
N TYR A 68 -9.93 -15.26 34.89
CA TYR A 68 -10.21 -15.96 33.62
C TYR A 68 -8.96 -16.06 32.73
N THR A 69 -7.78 -16.29 33.33
CA THR A 69 -6.50 -16.37 32.59
C THR A 69 -6.49 -17.47 31.53
N GLN A 70 -7.28 -18.53 31.71
CA GLN A 70 -7.44 -19.63 30.75
C GLN A 70 -8.07 -19.20 29.42
N LEU A 71 -8.80 -18.07 29.38
CA LEU A 71 -9.41 -17.55 28.15
C LEU A 71 -8.43 -16.69 27.32
N ILE A 72 -7.30 -16.26 27.91
CA ILE A 72 -6.29 -15.43 27.24
C ILE A 72 -5.83 -16.02 25.91
N PRO A 73 -5.49 -17.33 25.80
CA PRO A 73 -5.08 -17.93 24.53
C PRO A 73 -6.17 -17.87 23.45
N ILE A 74 -7.45 -18.01 23.83
CA ILE A 74 -8.58 -17.95 22.91
C ILE A 74 -8.74 -16.53 22.35
N PHE A 75 -8.66 -15.51 23.21
CA PHE A 75 -8.71 -14.10 22.78
C PHE A 75 -7.50 -13.72 21.92
N PHE A 76 -6.33 -14.28 22.20
CA PHE A 76 -5.14 -14.08 21.36
C PHE A 76 -5.34 -14.64 19.95
N LEU A 77 -5.88 -15.86 19.83
CA LEU A 77 -6.18 -16.50 18.55
C LEU A 77 -7.25 -15.70 17.77
N LEU A 78 -8.32 -15.27 18.44
CA LEU A 78 -9.34 -14.40 17.85
C LEU A 78 -8.75 -13.09 17.34
N GLY A 79 -7.90 -12.44 18.14
CA GLY A 79 -7.18 -11.22 17.75
C GLY A 79 -6.30 -11.44 16.52
N PHE A 80 -5.61 -12.58 16.45
CA PHE A 80 -4.80 -12.94 15.29
C PHE A 80 -5.63 -13.08 14.01
N ILE A 81 -6.78 -13.74 14.06
CA ILE A 81 -7.71 -13.86 12.91
C ILE A 81 -8.20 -12.48 12.47
N LEU A 82 -8.58 -11.62 13.44
CA LEU A 82 -9.05 -10.26 13.14
C LEU A 82 -7.95 -9.41 12.50
N VAL A 83 -6.70 -9.52 12.95
CA VAL A 83 -5.56 -8.83 12.33
C VAL A 83 -5.36 -9.30 10.89
N ILE A 84 -5.44 -10.61 10.61
CA ILE A 84 -5.35 -11.13 9.25
C ILE A 84 -6.45 -10.56 8.36
N ALA A 85 -7.71 -10.62 8.80
CA ALA A 85 -8.85 -10.09 8.06
C ALA A 85 -8.69 -8.58 7.79
N PHE A 86 -8.21 -7.84 8.79
CA PHE A 86 -7.94 -6.42 8.71
C PHE A 86 -6.84 -6.10 7.67
N VAL A 87 -5.74 -6.85 7.66
CA VAL A 87 -4.65 -6.68 6.69
C VAL A 87 -5.15 -6.91 5.26
N ILE A 88 -5.95 -7.95 5.03
CA ILE A 88 -6.54 -8.23 3.72
C ILE A 88 -7.47 -7.08 3.30
N ALA A 89 -8.33 -6.59 4.20
CA ALA A 89 -9.23 -5.47 3.94
C ALA A 89 -8.47 -4.17 3.63
N ASN A 90 -7.40 -3.88 4.37
CA ASN A 90 -6.55 -2.72 4.14
C ASN A 90 -5.81 -2.79 2.80
N ASN A 91 -5.26 -3.95 2.44
CA ASN A 91 -4.62 -4.16 1.14
C ASN A 91 -5.61 -4.00 -0.02
N TYR A 92 -6.81 -4.55 0.12
CA TYR A 92 -7.90 -4.35 -0.83
C TYR A 92 -8.25 -2.86 -0.98
N PHE A 93 -8.37 -2.15 0.14
CA PHE A 93 -8.67 -0.72 0.12
C PHE A 93 -7.58 0.08 -0.58
N ILE A 94 -6.29 -0.18 -0.29
CA ILE A 94 -5.17 0.48 -0.95
C ILE A 94 -5.20 0.23 -2.46
N ALA A 95 -5.42 -1.02 -2.88
CA ALA A 95 -5.51 -1.38 -4.30
C ALA A 95 -6.68 -0.67 -5.00
N TYR A 96 -7.87 -0.71 -4.38
CA TYR A 96 -9.06 0.00 -4.83
C TYR A 96 -8.80 1.51 -4.95
N PHE A 97 -8.20 2.10 -3.92
CA PHE A 97 -7.90 3.53 -3.84
C PHE A 97 -6.94 3.96 -4.95
N SER A 98 -5.78 3.31 -5.06
CA SER A 98 -4.76 3.66 -6.03
C SER A 98 -5.30 3.56 -7.45
N ARG A 99 -6.01 2.47 -7.77
CA ARG A 99 -6.60 2.26 -9.09
C ARG A 99 -7.64 3.32 -9.43
N LYS A 100 -8.58 3.58 -8.51
CA LYS A 100 -9.66 4.55 -8.73
C LYS A 100 -9.13 5.96 -8.94
N ILE A 101 -8.17 6.38 -8.11
CA ILE A 101 -7.60 7.73 -8.19
C ILE A 101 -6.71 7.87 -9.43
N ALA A 102 -5.87 6.88 -9.74
CA ALA A 102 -5.00 6.93 -10.92
C ALA A 102 -5.80 7.02 -12.23
N LEU A 103 -6.81 6.16 -12.41
CA LEU A 103 -7.68 6.20 -13.59
C LEU A 103 -8.46 7.51 -13.69
N LYS A 104 -8.88 8.08 -12.55
CA LYS A 104 -9.53 9.39 -12.53
C LYS A 104 -8.58 10.49 -12.99
N VAL A 105 -7.32 10.49 -12.53
CA VAL A 105 -6.28 11.47 -12.97
C VAL A 105 -5.98 11.35 -14.46
N GLU A 106 -6.00 10.13 -15.01
CA GLU A 106 -5.86 9.88 -16.46
C GLU A 106 -7.06 10.33 -17.29
N GLY A 107 -8.20 10.64 -16.66
CA GLY A 107 -9.46 10.90 -17.37
C GLY A 107 -10.12 9.63 -17.92
N ARG A 108 -9.79 8.45 -17.38
CA ARG A 108 -10.32 7.13 -17.76
C ARG A 108 -11.13 6.49 -16.62
N ALA A 109 -11.89 7.31 -15.90
CA ALA A 109 -12.67 6.87 -14.74
C ALA A 109 -13.77 5.85 -15.10
N ASP A 110 -14.22 5.87 -16.35
CA ASP A 110 -15.16 4.93 -16.96
C ASP A 110 -14.60 3.50 -17.04
N LYS A 111 -13.28 3.34 -17.16
CA LYS A 111 -12.60 2.04 -17.22
C LYS A 111 -12.32 1.43 -15.84
N PHE A 112 -12.81 2.04 -14.77
CA PHE A 112 -12.61 1.51 -13.43
C PHE A 112 -13.38 0.20 -13.24
N SER A 113 -12.64 -0.88 -12.98
CA SER A 113 -13.22 -2.16 -12.58
C SER A 113 -12.65 -2.61 -11.23
N THR A 114 -13.54 -3.13 -10.38
CA THR A 114 -13.16 -3.82 -9.14
C THR A 114 -12.75 -5.26 -9.36
N GLU A 115 -12.94 -5.77 -10.57
CA GLU A 115 -12.60 -7.13 -10.95
C GLU A 115 -11.11 -7.40 -10.75
N GLY A 116 -10.81 -8.57 -10.21
CA GLY A 116 -9.44 -8.98 -9.90
C GLY A 116 -8.77 -8.27 -8.72
N ILE A 117 -9.29 -7.15 -8.19
CA ILE A 117 -8.65 -6.41 -7.08
C ILE A 117 -8.53 -7.30 -5.83
N LEU A 118 -9.59 -8.05 -5.51
CA LEU A 118 -9.57 -8.98 -4.36
C LEU A 118 -8.53 -10.09 -4.55
N ILE A 119 -8.50 -10.71 -5.74
CA ILE A 119 -7.54 -11.76 -6.08
C ILE A 119 -6.11 -11.23 -5.98
N LYS A 120 -5.86 -10.04 -6.54
CA LYS A 120 -4.57 -9.36 -6.45
C LYS A 120 -4.16 -9.06 -5.01
N SER A 121 -5.11 -8.61 -4.19
CA SER A 121 -4.87 -8.32 -2.78
C SER A 121 -4.55 -9.58 -1.97
N LEU A 122 -5.27 -10.68 -2.23
CA LEU A 122 -5.02 -11.99 -1.63
C LEU A 122 -3.68 -12.59 -2.09
N ALA A 123 -3.34 -12.48 -3.37
CA ALA A 123 -2.05 -12.95 -3.89
C ALA A 123 -0.88 -12.22 -3.22
N MET A 124 -0.98 -10.88 -3.09
CA MET A 124 0.05 -10.09 -2.40
C MET A 124 0.12 -10.41 -0.90
N PHE A 125 -1.03 -10.61 -0.25
CA PHE A 125 -1.05 -11.10 1.12
C PHE A 125 -0.34 -12.46 1.23
N GLY A 126 -0.66 -13.43 0.36
CA GLY A 126 -0.05 -14.75 0.33
C GLY A 126 1.46 -14.71 0.12
N ILE A 127 1.96 -13.90 -0.82
CA ILE A 127 3.39 -13.70 -1.06
C ILE A 127 4.07 -13.14 0.19
N SER A 128 3.51 -12.08 0.79
CA SER A 128 4.07 -11.44 1.98
C SER A 128 4.06 -12.36 3.21
N ALA A 129 2.98 -13.10 3.43
CA ALA A 129 2.83 -14.04 4.53
C ALA A 129 3.75 -15.25 4.35
N GLY A 130 3.81 -15.83 3.16
CA GLY A 130 4.70 -16.95 2.84
C GLY A 130 6.17 -16.58 3.05
N LEU A 131 6.58 -15.39 2.59
CA LEU A 131 7.92 -14.88 2.82
C LEU A 131 8.22 -14.70 4.32
N ARG A 132 7.28 -14.14 5.09
CA ARG A 132 7.43 -13.99 6.54
C ARG A 132 7.59 -15.33 7.25
N ILE A 133 6.84 -16.35 6.84
CA ILE A 133 6.95 -17.71 7.40
C ILE A 133 8.33 -18.29 7.12
N ILE A 134 8.82 -18.20 5.87
CA ILE A 134 10.15 -18.71 5.49
C ILE A 134 11.25 -18.06 6.36
N LEU A 135 11.21 -16.73 6.50
CA LEU A 135 12.17 -16.00 7.34
C LEU A 135 12.06 -16.42 8.81
N SER A 136 10.85 -16.58 9.32
CA SER A 136 10.62 -16.99 10.72
C SER A 136 11.14 -18.40 10.99
N VAL A 137 10.99 -19.33 10.04
CA VAL A 137 11.56 -20.70 10.14
C VAL A 137 13.07 -20.66 10.15
N LEU A 138 13.67 -19.80 9.32
CA LEU A 138 15.12 -19.63 9.28
C LEU A 138 15.66 -19.06 10.59
N GLU A 139 14.94 -18.13 11.22
CA GLU A 139 15.29 -17.54 12.52
C GLU A 139 15.24 -18.54 13.70
N ILE A 140 14.60 -19.71 13.55
CA ILE A 140 14.57 -20.76 14.59
C ILE A 140 15.98 -21.31 14.87
N PHE A 141 16.84 -21.38 13.85
CA PHE A 141 18.20 -21.90 13.98
C PHE A 141 19.14 -20.82 14.55
N PRO A 142 19.67 -20.98 15.78
CA PRO A 142 20.46 -19.95 16.43
C PRO A 142 21.72 -19.61 15.63
N PHE A 143 22.07 -18.32 15.59
CA PHE A 143 23.23 -17.76 14.91
C PHE A 143 23.22 -17.92 13.38
N ILE A 144 23.32 -19.14 12.85
CA ILE A 144 23.41 -19.37 11.40
C ILE A 144 22.11 -18.99 10.69
N GLY A 145 20.97 -19.36 11.27
CA GLY A 145 19.65 -19.08 10.72
C GLY A 145 19.33 -17.59 10.78
N THR A 146 19.53 -16.97 11.94
CA THR A 146 19.37 -15.51 12.09
C THR A 146 20.28 -14.73 11.12
N PHE A 147 21.52 -15.16 10.92
CA PHE A 147 22.44 -14.53 9.98
C PHE A 147 21.96 -14.68 8.52
N LEU A 148 21.52 -15.87 8.11
CA LEU A 148 20.96 -16.10 6.78
C LEU A 148 19.66 -15.30 6.56
N ALA A 149 18.79 -15.22 7.57
CA ALA A 149 17.58 -14.40 7.52
C ALA A 149 17.93 -12.91 7.35
N PHE A 150 18.96 -12.43 8.03
CA PHE A 150 19.46 -11.07 7.85
C PHE A 150 19.98 -10.83 6.42
N LEU A 151 20.78 -11.74 5.86
CA LEU A 151 21.22 -11.64 4.46
C LEU A 151 20.05 -11.66 3.48
N ALA A 152 19.05 -12.52 3.70
CA ALA A 152 17.86 -12.57 2.88
C ALA A 152 17.11 -11.23 2.92
N ASN A 153 16.98 -10.60 4.09
CA ASN A 153 16.40 -9.26 4.23
C ASN A 153 17.15 -8.20 3.42
N ILE A 154 18.48 -8.20 3.46
CA ILE A 154 19.29 -7.29 2.64
C ILE A 154 19.06 -7.55 1.15
N ALA A 155 19.13 -8.81 0.71
CA ALA A 155 18.94 -9.19 -0.68
C ALA A 155 17.56 -8.76 -1.21
N MET A 156 16.50 -8.93 -0.41
CA MET A 156 15.16 -8.48 -0.76
C MET A 156 15.09 -6.97 -0.92
N ILE A 157 15.72 -6.19 -0.04
CA ILE A 157 15.77 -4.72 -0.16
C ILE A 157 16.49 -4.33 -1.46
N VAL A 158 17.61 -4.98 -1.78
CA VAL A 158 18.36 -4.74 -3.02
C VAL A 158 17.52 -5.05 -4.26
N ILE A 159 16.88 -6.22 -4.30
CA ILE A 159 15.96 -6.61 -5.39
C ILE A 159 14.81 -5.62 -5.51
N PHE A 160 14.25 -5.19 -4.38
CA PHE A 160 13.14 -4.25 -4.34
C PHE A 160 13.53 -2.90 -4.96
N ILE A 161 14.67 -2.35 -4.56
CA ILE A 161 15.22 -1.10 -5.09
C ILE A 161 15.60 -1.23 -6.57
N TRP A 162 16.13 -2.39 -6.98
CA TRP A 162 16.60 -2.60 -8.35
C TRP A 162 15.45 -2.77 -9.35
N ALA A 163 14.43 -3.55 -8.98
CA ALA A 163 13.45 -4.11 -9.92
C ALA A 163 11.98 -3.85 -9.56
N LEU A 164 11.64 -3.68 -8.27
CA LEU A 164 10.24 -3.72 -7.81
C LEU A 164 9.71 -2.38 -7.33
N LEU A 165 10.44 -1.28 -7.57
CA LEU A 165 10.03 0.04 -7.09
C LEU A 165 8.63 0.42 -7.55
N TYR A 166 8.26 0.12 -8.79
CA TYR A 166 6.96 0.48 -9.38
C TYR A 166 5.95 -0.68 -9.36
N PHE A 167 6.34 -1.85 -8.86
CA PHE A 167 5.57 -3.08 -8.95
C PHE A 167 4.18 -2.96 -8.33
N TYR A 168 4.09 -2.42 -7.11
CA TYR A 168 2.80 -2.25 -6.42
C TYR A 168 1.83 -1.35 -7.19
N ASP A 169 2.33 -0.25 -7.75
CA ASP A 169 1.51 0.71 -8.50
C ASP A 169 0.98 0.04 -9.78
N ILE A 170 1.86 -0.60 -10.54
CA ILE A 170 1.51 -1.33 -11.78
C ILE A 170 0.50 -2.44 -11.47
N TYR A 171 0.82 -3.28 -10.49
CA TYR A 171 0.05 -4.47 -10.17
C TYR A 171 -1.39 -4.11 -9.76
N TYR A 172 -1.58 -3.02 -9.02
CA TYR A 172 -2.92 -2.60 -8.58
C TYR A 172 -3.64 -1.67 -9.56
N ILE A 173 -2.93 -0.78 -10.26
CA ILE A 173 -3.56 0.19 -11.17
C ILE A 173 -3.89 -0.43 -12.52
N ARG A 174 -3.01 -1.30 -13.05
CA ARG A 174 -3.16 -1.95 -14.36
C ARG A 174 -3.79 -3.33 -14.24
N ASN A 175 -4.39 -3.79 -15.32
CA ASN A 175 -4.99 -5.13 -15.45
C ASN A 175 -3.97 -6.23 -15.78
N PHE A 176 -2.73 -6.10 -15.33
CA PHE A 176 -1.68 -7.08 -15.61
C PHE A 176 -1.71 -8.27 -14.66
N THR A 177 -1.15 -9.38 -15.14
CA THR A 177 -0.77 -10.53 -14.32
C THR A 177 0.43 -10.19 -13.43
N LEU A 178 0.74 -11.07 -12.46
CA LEU A 178 1.89 -10.90 -11.57
C LEU A 178 3.20 -10.79 -12.37
N SER A 179 3.40 -11.70 -13.33
CA SER A 179 4.61 -11.76 -14.15
C SER A 179 4.79 -10.51 -15.01
N GLU A 180 3.73 -10.09 -15.72
CA GLU A 180 3.76 -8.87 -16.52
C GLU A 180 4.04 -7.62 -15.68
N SER A 181 3.52 -7.58 -14.45
CA SER A 181 3.77 -6.47 -13.53
C SER A 181 5.23 -6.45 -13.04
N LEU A 182 5.86 -7.61 -12.85
CA LEU A 182 7.28 -7.72 -12.52
C LEU A 182 8.15 -7.24 -13.69
N ASP A 183 7.90 -7.76 -14.89
CA ASP A 183 8.63 -7.39 -16.11
C ASP A 183 8.51 -5.89 -16.39
N TYR A 184 7.31 -5.34 -16.26
CA TYR A 184 7.07 -3.94 -16.51
C TYR A 184 7.67 -3.05 -15.42
N SER A 185 7.62 -3.48 -14.15
CA SER A 185 8.28 -2.79 -13.05
C SER A 185 9.79 -2.72 -13.25
N LEU A 186 10.41 -3.79 -13.75
CA LEU A 186 11.84 -3.82 -14.01
C LEU A 186 12.21 -2.78 -15.07
N LYS A 187 11.45 -2.74 -16.19
CA LYS A 187 11.64 -1.74 -17.26
C LYS A 187 11.44 -0.31 -16.77
N LEU A 188 10.38 -0.04 -16.02
CA LEU A 188 10.12 1.27 -15.44
C LEU A 188 11.19 1.68 -14.41
N SER A 189 11.73 0.72 -13.67
CA SER A 189 12.78 0.97 -12.69
C SER A 189 14.11 1.34 -13.36
N GLU A 190 14.39 0.85 -14.55
CA GLU A 190 15.58 1.21 -15.31
C GLU A 190 15.57 2.73 -15.64
N GLY A 191 16.64 3.43 -15.29
CA GLY A 191 16.74 4.90 -15.47
C GLY A 191 15.90 5.77 -14.52
N ASN A 192 14.81 5.26 -13.91
CA ASN A 192 13.88 6.08 -13.12
C ASN A 192 13.88 5.80 -11.61
N ARG A 193 14.80 4.99 -11.08
CA ARG A 193 14.85 4.63 -9.64
C ARG A 193 14.83 5.85 -8.72
N LEU A 194 15.68 6.84 -9.03
CA LEU A 194 15.85 8.04 -8.21
C LEU A 194 14.59 8.91 -8.15
N LYS A 195 13.75 8.88 -9.20
CA LYS A 195 12.48 9.62 -9.25
C LYS A 195 11.47 9.13 -8.20
N LYS A 196 11.58 7.86 -7.76
CA LYS A 196 10.78 7.32 -6.66
C LYS A 196 11.51 7.34 -5.31
N ILE A 197 12.81 7.02 -5.30
CA ILE A 197 13.60 6.95 -4.06
C ILE A 197 13.76 8.32 -3.40
N ILE A 198 14.15 9.36 -4.15
CA ILE A 198 14.46 10.67 -3.55
C ILE A 198 13.23 11.29 -2.89
N PRO A 199 12.06 11.41 -3.56
CA PRO A 199 10.85 11.89 -2.90
C PRO A 199 10.42 11.00 -1.72
N GLY A 200 10.61 9.68 -1.83
CA GLY A 200 10.35 8.74 -0.74
C GLY A 200 11.19 9.03 0.51
N ILE A 201 12.50 9.22 0.35
CA ILE A 201 13.41 9.55 1.47
C ILE A 201 13.01 10.88 2.11
N ILE A 202 12.78 11.93 1.31
CA ILE A 202 12.38 13.25 1.81
C ILE A 202 11.08 13.13 2.62
N PHE A 203 10.09 12.40 2.10
CA PHE A 203 8.82 12.17 2.79
C PHE A 203 9.01 11.45 4.12
N VAL A 204 9.81 10.37 4.16
CA VAL A 204 10.10 9.61 5.38
C VAL A 204 10.80 10.48 6.41
N VAL A 205 11.81 11.27 6.02
CA VAL A 205 12.53 12.18 6.92
C VAL A 205 11.58 13.19 7.56
N VAL A 206 10.70 13.82 6.75
CA VAL A 206 9.69 14.76 7.26
C VAL A 206 8.72 14.06 8.22
N ALA A 207 8.28 12.85 7.90
CA ALA A 207 7.39 12.07 8.76
C ALA A 207 8.05 11.68 10.09
N VAL A 208 9.35 11.33 10.10
CA VAL A 208 10.10 11.03 11.32
C VAL A 208 10.31 12.27 12.19
N ILE A 209 10.69 13.40 11.59
CA ILE A 209 10.83 14.66 12.33
C ILE A 209 9.48 15.09 12.91
N GLY A 210 8.41 15.02 12.11
CA GLY A 210 7.06 15.32 12.54
C GLY A 210 6.58 14.40 13.67
N SER A 211 6.88 13.10 13.59
CA SER A 211 6.52 12.15 14.65
C SER A 211 7.30 12.40 15.94
N MET A 212 8.58 12.77 15.89
CA MET A 212 9.35 13.17 17.08
C MET A 212 8.72 14.38 17.79
N ILE A 213 8.30 15.40 17.02
CA ILE A 213 7.63 16.59 17.57
C ILE A 213 6.33 16.23 18.28
N ILE A 214 5.58 15.25 17.78
CA ILE A 214 4.32 14.80 18.37
C ILE A 214 4.56 13.87 19.58
N ILE A 215 5.49 12.92 19.47
CA ILE A 215 5.72 11.86 20.46
C ILE A 215 6.43 12.38 21.72
N LEU A 216 7.37 13.30 21.59
CA LEU A 216 8.11 13.84 22.74
C LEU A 216 7.18 14.46 23.81
N PRO A 217 6.24 15.35 23.48
CA PRO A 217 5.26 15.85 24.45
C PRO A 217 4.15 14.83 24.76
N PHE A 218 3.90 13.84 23.90
CA PHE A 218 2.82 12.87 24.07
C PHE A 218 2.91 12.13 25.42
N SER A 219 4.10 11.72 25.84
CA SER A 219 4.30 11.06 27.14
C SER A 219 3.86 11.92 28.33
N SER A 220 4.04 13.24 28.24
CA SER A 220 3.61 14.20 29.28
C SER A 220 2.11 14.47 29.20
N ILE A 221 1.55 14.55 28.00
CA ILE A 221 0.11 14.71 27.75
C ILE A 221 -0.68 13.51 28.29
N VAL A 222 -0.22 12.28 28.00
CA VAL A 222 -0.85 11.05 28.49
C VAL A 222 -0.82 10.96 30.01
N ARG A 223 0.28 11.34 30.66
CA ARG A 223 0.38 11.40 32.13
C ARG A 223 -0.54 12.47 32.75
N GLY A 224 -0.82 13.54 32.01
CA GLY A 224 -1.72 14.61 32.44
C GLY A 224 -3.20 14.24 32.41
N PHE A 225 -3.58 13.16 31.71
CA PHE A 225 -4.95 12.66 31.71
C PHE A 225 -5.11 11.53 32.74
N SER A 226 -5.85 11.80 33.82
CA SER A 226 -6.15 10.79 34.84
C SER A 226 -7.20 9.77 34.40
N ASN A 227 -8.00 10.09 33.36
CA ASN A 227 -9.14 9.30 32.93
C ASN A 227 -8.99 8.87 31.45
N GLY A 228 -9.35 7.63 31.13
CA GLY A 228 -9.16 7.03 29.79
C GLY A 228 -9.82 7.79 28.62
N ILE A 229 -10.81 8.65 28.89
CA ILE A 229 -11.48 9.49 27.88
C ILE A 229 -10.50 10.49 27.25
N GLY A 230 -9.61 11.10 28.03
CA GLY A 230 -8.63 12.07 27.52
C GLY A 230 -7.65 11.41 26.55
N ILE A 231 -7.17 10.21 26.90
CA ILE A 231 -6.27 9.42 26.04
C ILE A 231 -6.96 9.06 24.72
N PHE A 232 -8.24 8.69 24.75
CA PHE A 232 -9.00 8.37 23.54
C PHE A 232 -9.15 9.55 22.58
N LEU A 233 -9.38 10.76 23.09
CA LEU A 233 -9.41 11.98 22.27
C LEU A 233 -8.07 12.28 21.61
N VAL A 234 -6.96 12.09 22.33
CA VAL A 234 -5.63 12.28 21.74
C VAL A 234 -5.36 11.24 20.66
N VAL A 235 -5.75 9.98 20.85
CA VAL A 235 -5.65 8.93 19.82
C VAL A 235 -6.41 9.32 18.56
N ILE A 236 -7.65 9.81 18.69
CA ILE A 236 -8.44 10.30 17.55
C ILE A 236 -7.69 11.37 16.76
N VAL A 237 -7.14 12.38 17.43
CA VAL A 237 -6.42 13.49 16.79
C VAL A 237 -5.15 13.00 16.09
N ILE A 238 -4.38 12.13 16.74
CA ILE A 238 -3.17 11.55 16.14
C ILE A 238 -3.53 10.71 14.91
N SER A 239 -4.60 9.91 14.97
CA SER A 239 -5.07 9.13 13.83
C SER A 239 -5.47 10.02 12.65
N VAL A 240 -6.03 11.21 12.89
CA VAL A 240 -6.33 12.18 11.81
C VAL A 240 -5.03 12.64 11.15
N VAL A 241 -4.02 13.02 11.94
CA VAL A 241 -2.73 13.47 11.39
C VAL A 241 -2.07 12.36 10.57
N ILE A 242 -2.02 11.14 11.11
CA ILE A 242 -1.47 9.97 10.40
C ILE A 242 -2.25 9.73 9.10
N CYS A 243 -3.58 9.85 9.11
CA CYS A 243 -4.40 9.71 7.92
C CYS A 243 -4.05 10.72 6.83
N LEU A 244 -3.82 11.99 7.19
CA LEU A 244 -3.43 13.02 6.22
C LEU A 244 -2.06 12.69 5.59
N PHE A 245 -1.10 12.24 6.40
CA PHE A 245 0.21 11.79 5.90
C PHE A 245 0.08 10.59 4.94
N PHE A 246 -0.74 9.60 5.28
CA PHE A 246 -0.96 8.42 4.43
C PHE A 246 -1.61 8.79 3.09
N LEU A 247 -2.65 9.62 3.11
CA LEU A 247 -3.31 10.08 1.89
C LEU A 247 -2.36 10.89 0.99
N TYR A 248 -1.51 11.74 1.59
CA TYR A 248 -0.48 12.46 0.84
C TYR A 248 0.56 11.50 0.25
N SER A 249 0.99 10.49 1.00
CA SER A 249 1.92 9.45 0.53
C SER A 249 1.35 8.69 -0.67
N GLN A 250 0.07 8.30 -0.63
CA GLN A 250 -0.61 7.65 -1.74
C GLN A 250 -0.71 8.57 -2.96
N ALA A 251 -1.04 9.85 -2.76
CA ALA A 251 -1.06 10.84 -3.84
C ALA A 251 0.33 11.00 -4.50
N LEU A 252 1.39 11.03 -3.68
CA LEU A 252 2.77 11.12 -4.15
C LEU A 252 3.16 9.89 -4.99
N GLN A 253 2.82 8.68 -4.54
CA GLN A 253 3.09 7.45 -5.28
C GLN A 253 2.38 7.42 -6.63
N ILE A 254 1.09 7.80 -6.68
CA ILE A 254 0.31 7.86 -7.91
C ILE A 254 0.91 8.87 -8.89
N VAL A 255 1.27 10.07 -8.44
CA VAL A 255 1.87 11.11 -9.29
C VAL A 255 3.21 10.66 -9.87
N ILE A 256 4.09 10.09 -9.04
CA ILE A 256 5.39 9.58 -9.50
C ILE A 256 5.20 8.47 -10.53
N TYR A 257 4.34 7.50 -10.22
CA TYR A 257 4.06 6.39 -11.12
C TYR A 257 3.53 6.87 -12.47
N LEU A 258 2.46 7.67 -12.47
CA LEU A 258 1.84 8.16 -13.71
C LEU A 258 2.80 9.02 -14.54
N ASN A 259 3.63 9.85 -13.91
CA ASN A 259 4.61 10.66 -14.63
C ASN A 259 5.71 9.80 -15.27
N VAL A 260 6.29 8.88 -14.50
CA VAL A 260 7.35 7.98 -14.99
C VAL A 260 6.83 7.07 -16.08
N GLU A 261 5.64 6.51 -15.90
CA GLU A 261 5.00 5.67 -16.90
C GLU A 261 4.68 6.44 -18.18
N ASN A 262 4.18 7.66 -18.07
CA ASN A 262 3.93 8.48 -19.25
C ASN A 262 5.22 8.78 -20.02
N ASN A 263 6.28 9.19 -19.33
CA ASN A 263 7.56 9.50 -19.96
C ASN A 263 8.20 8.24 -20.58
N TYR A 264 8.03 7.07 -19.96
CA TYR A 264 8.45 5.81 -20.53
C TYR A 264 7.69 5.54 -21.84
N LEU A 265 6.36 5.58 -21.81
CA LEU A 265 5.52 5.31 -22.98
C LEU A 265 5.72 6.33 -24.12
N GLU A 266 6.06 7.57 -23.80
CA GLU A 266 6.35 8.62 -24.80
C GLU A 266 7.75 8.59 -25.38
N ASN A 267 8.67 7.76 -24.86
CA ASN A 267 10.04 7.72 -25.36
C ASN A 267 10.44 6.28 -25.75
N GLU A 268 10.68 5.44 -24.76
CA GLU A 268 11.23 4.09 -24.91
C GLU A 268 10.14 3.03 -25.13
N GLY A 269 8.94 3.28 -24.59
CA GLY A 269 7.82 2.37 -24.54
C GLY A 269 6.79 2.57 -25.65
N LYS A 270 7.04 3.43 -26.65
CA LYS A 270 6.07 3.78 -27.71
C LYS A 270 5.50 2.54 -28.40
N ASP A 271 6.38 1.61 -28.78
CA ASP A 271 6.03 0.35 -29.44
C ASP A 271 5.94 -0.83 -28.47
N SER A 272 6.00 -0.57 -27.16
CA SER A 272 5.93 -1.64 -26.17
C SER A 272 4.55 -2.27 -26.16
N LYS A 273 4.49 -3.57 -25.87
CA LYS A 273 3.22 -4.29 -25.61
C LYS A 273 2.39 -3.70 -24.45
N TYR A 274 2.99 -2.77 -23.68
CA TYR A 274 2.38 -2.11 -22.54
C TYR A 274 1.83 -0.70 -22.87
N ASN A 275 1.92 -0.24 -24.12
CA ASN A 275 1.34 1.02 -24.55
C ASN A 275 -0.15 0.83 -24.93
N PHE A 276 -1.05 1.05 -23.96
CA PHE A 276 -2.51 0.98 -24.16
C PHE A 276 -3.14 2.32 -24.54
N LYS A 277 -2.35 3.32 -24.94
CA LYS A 277 -2.93 4.59 -25.43
C LYS A 277 -3.67 4.40 -26.76
N ASP A 278 -3.27 3.41 -27.58
CA ASP A 278 -3.82 3.18 -28.93
C ASP A 278 -4.42 1.77 -29.18
N LYS A 279 -4.45 0.89 -28.17
CA LYS A 279 -5.06 -0.45 -28.30
C LYS A 279 -6.11 -0.67 -27.22
N GLU A 280 -7.34 -0.94 -27.63
CA GLU A 280 -8.38 -1.49 -26.76
C GLU A 280 -7.80 -2.66 -25.96
N GLU A 281 -7.89 -2.57 -24.64
CA GLU A 281 -7.33 -3.58 -23.73
C GLU A 281 -7.95 -4.95 -24.01
N ILE A 282 -7.08 -5.97 -24.03
CA ILE A 282 -7.40 -7.38 -24.13
C ILE A 282 -8.46 -7.72 -23.07
N SER A 283 -9.64 -8.14 -23.52
CA SER A 283 -10.68 -8.72 -22.69
C SER A 283 -10.16 -9.99 -22.01
N PHE A 284 -10.58 -10.20 -20.76
CA PHE A 284 -10.25 -11.40 -19.96
C PHE A 284 -10.78 -12.73 -20.55
N GLU A 285 -11.39 -12.74 -21.73
CA GLU A 285 -11.93 -13.95 -22.37
C GLU A 285 -10.86 -14.87 -22.97
N ASN A 286 -9.62 -14.43 -23.16
CA ASN A 286 -8.59 -15.25 -23.81
C ASN A 286 -7.66 -16.03 -22.84
N ASN A 287 -8.15 -16.39 -21.65
CA ASN A 287 -7.52 -17.43 -20.83
C ASN A 287 -8.05 -18.83 -21.19
N GLN A 288 -7.83 -19.24 -22.43
CA GLN A 288 -8.13 -20.60 -22.91
C GLN A 288 -7.00 -21.60 -22.57
N SER A 289 -6.23 -21.35 -21.51
CA SER A 289 -5.17 -22.27 -21.05
C SER A 289 -5.39 -22.82 -19.64
N LEU A 290 -6.47 -22.43 -18.93
CA LEU A 290 -6.81 -23.00 -17.62
C LEU A 290 -7.89 -24.09 -17.68
N ASN A 291 -8.70 -24.14 -18.75
CA ASN A 291 -9.74 -25.17 -18.91
C ASN A 291 -9.17 -26.52 -19.39
N ASN A 292 -8.00 -26.54 -20.04
CA ASN A 292 -7.40 -27.79 -20.52
C ASN A 292 -6.81 -28.66 -19.40
N PHE A 293 -6.65 -28.14 -18.18
CA PHE A 293 -6.13 -28.92 -17.04
C PHE A 293 -7.24 -29.66 -16.24
N LEU A 294 -8.52 -29.33 -16.49
CA LEU A 294 -9.66 -29.94 -15.82
C LEU A 294 -10.40 -30.96 -16.69
N ASP A 295 -10.25 -30.89 -18.02
CA ASP A 295 -10.85 -31.85 -18.95
C ASP A 295 -10.00 -33.12 -19.16
N GLU A 296 -8.70 -33.11 -18.83
CA GLU A 296 -7.82 -34.30 -19.01
C GLU A 296 -7.98 -35.39 -17.92
N ASN A 297 -8.77 -35.17 -16.87
CA ASN A 297 -8.99 -36.16 -15.81
C ASN A 297 -10.34 -36.89 -15.87
N ASN A 298 -11.10 -36.75 -16.97
CA ASN A 298 -12.40 -37.41 -17.13
C ASN A 298 -12.53 -38.32 -18.37
N GLU A 299 -11.42 -38.87 -18.90
CA GLU A 299 -11.49 -40.01 -19.83
C GLU A 299 -10.39 -41.04 -19.56
N LYS A 300 -10.65 -41.96 -18.62
CA LYS A 300 -10.67 -43.43 -18.78
C LYS A 300 -10.69 -44.17 -17.45
#